data_AF-A0A7S3F5X4-F1
#
_entry.id   AF-A0A7S3F5X4-F1
#
_cell.length_a   1.000
_cell.length_b   1.000
_cell.length_c   1.000
_cell.angle_alpha   90.00
_cell.angle_beta   90.00
_cell.angle_gamma   90.00
#
_symmetry.space_group_name_H-M   'P 1'
#
loop_
_entity.id
_entity.type
_entity.pdbx_description
1 polymer ?
#
loop_
_entity_poly.entity_id
_entity_poly.type
_entity_poly.pdbx_seq_one_letter_code
_entity_poly.pdbx_strand_id
1 'polypeptide(L)'
;MADSIGSIGESMATGATAHAEASKHRTDSKERQAQAKLDVTKQLMQDRKDDKREQREHELRMEQARSAAQAELLKAVMGSKQQPPAAQSASAAPEQPSPGTRIEKLKSLLNRGLISEEEFNSKKVSILAEC
;
A
#
# COMPACT_ATOMS: atom_id res chain seq x y z
N MET A 1 75.60 40.95 40.23
CA MET A 1 75.33 40.97 38.79
C MET A 1 76.04 39.77 38.19
N ALA A 2 75.29 38.73 37.84
CA ALA A 2 75.77 37.56 37.12
C ALA A 2 74.67 37.19 36.13
N ASP A 3 75.04 37.19 34.85
CA ASP A 3 74.18 37.02 33.69
C ASP A 3 73.79 35.57 33.43
N SER A 4 72.65 35.45 32.74
CA SER A 4 72.03 34.30 32.06
C SER A 4 72.97 33.21 31.50
N ILE A 5 72.46 31.97 31.40
CA ILE A 5 72.33 31.19 30.14
C ILE A 5 71.53 29.90 30.41
N GLY A 6 70.43 29.73 29.67
CA GLY A 6 70.08 28.49 28.96
C GLY A 6 69.51 27.30 29.74
N SER A 7 68.18 27.14 29.67
CA SER A 7 67.60 25.81 29.37
C SER A 7 66.15 25.98 28.87
N ILE A 8 66.02 26.34 27.59
CA ILE A 8 64.77 26.16 26.83
C ILE A 8 65.04 24.95 25.93
N GLY A 9 64.72 23.76 26.43
CA GLY A 9 65.13 22.53 25.80
C GLY A 9 64.21 21.37 26.10
N GLU A 10 62.90 21.57 26.16
CA GLU A 10 61.96 20.45 26.27
C GLU A 10 60.56 20.89 25.85
N SER A 11 60.22 20.74 24.56
CA SER A 11 58.83 20.67 24.07
C SER A 11 58.79 20.43 22.55
N MET A 12 59.34 19.31 22.06
CA MET A 12 59.07 18.86 20.69
C MET A 12 58.99 17.33 20.64
N ALA A 13 57.96 16.74 21.24
CA ALA A 13 57.69 15.30 21.09
C ALA A 13 56.21 14.88 21.24
N THR A 14 55.23 15.80 21.23
CA THR A 14 53.80 15.44 21.40
C THR A 14 52.95 15.57 20.13
N GLY A 15 53.50 16.07 19.01
CA GLY A 15 52.73 16.30 17.78
C GLY A 15 52.46 15.06 16.92
N ALA A 16 53.34 14.04 16.96
CA ALA A 16 53.22 12.88 16.08
C ALA A 16 52.18 11.85 16.57
N THR A 17 51.98 11.73 17.88
CA THR A 17 51.07 10.74 18.48
C THR A 17 49.60 11.19 18.39
N ALA A 18 49.32 12.48 18.56
CA ALA A 18 47.97 13.04 18.48
C ALA A 18 47.36 12.91 17.07
N HIS A 19 48.18 12.97 16.02
CA HIS A 19 47.70 12.86 14.64
C HIS A 19 47.38 11.41 14.23
N ALA A 20 48.05 10.41 14.85
CA ALA A 20 47.79 9.00 14.60
C ALA A 20 46.49 8.51 15.26
N GLU A 21 46.18 8.99 16.48
CA GLU A 21 44.92 8.65 17.17
C GLU A 21 43.69 9.30 16.51
N ALA A 22 43.80 10.57 16.08
CA ALA A 22 42.72 11.26 15.38
C ALA A 22 42.38 10.61 14.03
N SER A 23 43.37 10.01 13.35
CA SER A 23 43.17 9.31 12.09
C SER A 23 42.42 7.97 12.27
N LYS A 24 42.76 7.20 13.32
CA LYS A 24 42.05 5.94 13.67
C LYS A 24 40.60 6.19 14.07
N HIS A 25 40.35 7.21 14.90
CA HIS A 25 38.98 7.57 15.30
C HIS A 25 38.08 7.95 14.11
N ARG A 26 38.64 8.57 13.06
CA ARG A 26 37.89 8.89 11.84
C ARG A 26 37.56 7.65 11.01
N THR A 27 38.46 6.67 10.94
CA THR A 27 38.20 5.42 10.21
C THR A 27 37.15 4.58 10.91
N ASP A 28 37.24 4.41 12.24
CA ASP A 28 36.25 3.65 13.01
C ASP A 28 34.86 4.29 12.94
N SER A 29 34.78 5.62 12.98
CA SER A 29 33.51 6.34 12.87
C SER A 29 32.85 6.17 11.50
N LYS A 30 33.64 6.14 10.41
CA LYS A 30 33.11 5.93 9.06
C LYS A 30 32.62 4.50 8.87
N GLU A 31 33.35 3.53 9.40
CA GLU A 31 32.97 2.12 9.34
C GLU A 31 31.68 1.85 10.12
N ARG A 32 31.55 2.38 11.34
CA ARG A 32 30.29 2.31 12.11
C ARG A 32 29.13 2.96 11.39
N GLN A 33 29.35 4.09 10.72
CA GLN A 33 28.30 4.75 9.94
C GLN A 33 27.89 3.92 8.72
N ALA A 34 28.83 3.27 8.03
CA ALA A 34 28.54 2.37 6.92
C ALA A 34 27.75 1.14 7.37
N GLN A 35 28.14 0.54 8.51
CA GLN A 35 27.44 -0.58 9.10
C GLN A 35 26.01 -0.22 9.49
N ALA A 36 25.81 0.93 10.17
CA ALA A 36 24.48 1.40 10.54
C ALA A 36 23.57 1.61 9.31
N LYS A 37 24.09 2.17 8.21
CA LYS A 37 23.33 2.34 6.95
C LYS A 37 22.93 1.00 6.34
N LEU A 38 23.82 0.01 6.40
CA LEU A 38 23.55 -1.33 5.89
C LEU A 38 22.45 -2.02 6.70
N ASP A 39 22.47 -1.88 8.03
CA ASP A 39 21.45 -2.45 8.90
C ASP A 39 20.09 -1.77 8.70
N VAL A 40 20.05 -0.44 8.57
CA VAL A 40 18.82 0.30 8.24
C VAL A 40 18.25 -0.14 6.88
N THR A 41 19.11 -0.36 5.89
CA THR A 41 18.68 -0.80 4.56
C THR A 41 18.13 -2.22 4.60
N LYS A 42 18.72 -3.12 5.39
CA LYS A 42 18.19 -4.47 5.61
C LYS A 42 16.84 -4.42 6.30
N GLN A 43 16.69 -3.59 7.33
CA GLN A 43 15.41 -3.42 8.03
C GLN A 43 14.31 -2.97 7.06
N LEU A 44 14.57 -1.92 6.25
CA LEU A 44 13.61 -1.43 5.27
C LEU A 44 13.22 -2.46 4.19
N MET A 45 14.14 -3.34 3.82
CA MET A 45 13.84 -4.44 2.89
C MET A 45 13.02 -5.54 3.55
N GLN A 46 13.24 -5.78 4.84
CA GLN A 46 12.47 -6.74 5.62
C GLN A 46 11.04 -6.25 5.82
N ASP A 47 10.88 -5.00 6.28
CA ASP A 47 9.56 -4.37 6.47
C ASP A 47 8.75 -4.39 5.16
N ARG A 48 9.38 -4.05 4.03
CA ARG A 48 8.71 -4.14 2.70
C ARG A 48 8.28 -5.56 2.31
N LYS A 49 8.99 -6.60 2.76
CA LYS A 49 8.59 -7.99 2.50
C LYS A 49 7.42 -8.39 3.39
N ASP A 50 7.44 -7.95 4.63
CA ASP A 50 6.40 -8.24 5.60
C ASP A 50 5.09 -7.52 5.21
N ASP A 51 5.15 -6.24 4.84
CA ASP A 51 4.00 -5.50 4.27
C ASP A 51 3.39 -6.21 3.06
N LYS A 52 4.24 -6.70 2.15
CA LYS A 52 3.79 -7.42 0.95
C LYS A 52 3.16 -8.77 1.29
N ARG A 53 3.63 -9.43 2.34
CA ARG A 53 3.05 -10.67 2.83
C ARG A 53 1.68 -10.39 3.46
N GLU A 54 1.56 -9.38 4.32
CA GLU A 54 0.30 -8.98 4.91
C GLU A 54 -0.73 -8.58 3.86
N GLN A 55 -0.31 -7.85 2.81
CA GLN A 55 -1.18 -7.47 1.70
C GLN A 55 -1.75 -8.71 0.97
N ARG A 56 -0.92 -9.71 0.71
CA ARG A 56 -1.37 -10.98 0.09
C ARG A 56 -2.32 -11.76 1.00
N GLU A 57 -2.04 -11.82 2.29
CA GLU A 57 -2.91 -12.49 3.26
C GLU A 57 -4.26 -11.77 3.36
N HIS A 58 -4.26 -10.43 3.34
CA HIS A 58 -5.47 -9.63 3.32
C HIS A 58 -6.29 -9.84 2.03
N GLU A 59 -5.63 -9.84 0.87
CA GLU A 59 -6.28 -10.12 -0.42
C GLU A 59 -6.91 -11.51 -0.45
N LEU A 60 -6.17 -12.54 -0.01
CA LEU A 60 -6.66 -13.91 0.08
C LEU A 60 -7.87 -14.00 1.03
N ARG A 61 -7.85 -13.28 2.15
CA ARG A 61 -8.96 -13.25 3.10
C ARG A 61 -10.21 -12.60 2.50
N MET A 62 -10.05 -11.52 1.76
CA MET A 62 -11.16 -10.85 1.07
C MET A 62 -11.73 -11.74 -0.04
N GLU A 63 -10.88 -12.44 -0.80
CA GLU A 63 -11.33 -13.38 -1.82
C GLU A 63 -12.06 -14.59 -1.22
N GLN A 64 -11.56 -15.14 -0.11
CA GLN A 64 -12.26 -16.20 0.62
C GLN A 64 -13.61 -15.72 1.15
N ALA A 65 -13.70 -14.52 1.72
CA ALA A 65 -14.97 -13.96 2.18
C ALA A 65 -15.96 -13.77 1.02
N ARG A 66 -15.49 -13.31 -0.14
CA ARG A 66 -16.31 -13.18 -1.35
C ARG A 66 -16.79 -14.52 -1.86
N SER A 67 -15.91 -15.51 -1.91
CA SER A 67 -16.24 -16.88 -2.32
C SER A 67 -17.26 -17.51 -1.36
N ALA A 68 -17.08 -17.36 -0.05
CA ALA A 68 -18.04 -17.81 0.95
C ALA A 68 -19.41 -17.14 0.79
N ALA A 69 -19.45 -15.83 0.55
CA ALA A 69 -20.70 -15.12 0.29
C ALA A 69 -21.40 -15.61 -0.99
N GLN A 70 -20.64 -15.90 -2.06
CA GLN A 70 -21.19 -16.44 -3.29
C GLN A 70 -21.74 -17.87 -3.10
N ALA A 71 -21.05 -18.70 -2.31
CA ALA A 71 -21.49 -20.05 -1.98
C ALA A 71 -22.80 -20.03 -1.17
N GLU A 72 -22.93 -19.13 -0.19
CA GLU A 72 -24.19 -18.95 0.56
C GLU A 72 -25.33 -18.46 -0.33
N LEU A 73 -25.06 -17.56 -1.30
CA LEU A 73 -26.07 -17.12 -2.27
C LEU A 73 -26.54 -18.29 -3.16
N LEU A 74 -25.63 -19.09 -3.68
CA LEU A 74 -25.95 -20.29 -4.48
C LEU A 74 -26.77 -21.29 -3.65
N LYS A 75 -26.42 -21.49 -2.38
CA LYS A 75 -27.13 -22.36 -1.45
C LYS A 75 -28.54 -21.84 -1.15
N ALA A 76 -28.73 -20.53 -1.00
CA ALA A 76 -30.06 -19.93 -0.83
C ALA A 76 -30.95 -20.10 -2.07
N VAL A 77 -30.38 -19.95 -3.27
CA VAL A 77 -31.08 -20.15 -4.54
C VAL A 77 -31.44 -21.62 -4.75
N MET A 78 -30.54 -22.56 -4.46
CA MET A 78 -30.79 -24.00 -4.66
C MET A 78 -31.57 -24.67 -3.50
N GLY A 79 -31.57 -24.08 -2.30
CA GLY A 79 -32.36 -24.52 -1.14
C GLY A 79 -33.82 -24.07 -1.17
N SER A 80 -34.16 -23.05 -1.97
CA SER A 80 -35.53 -22.54 -2.14
C SER A 80 -36.32 -23.34 -3.17
N LYS A 81 -36.49 -24.64 -2.92
CA LYS A 81 -37.40 -25.52 -3.67
C LYS A 81 -38.72 -25.65 -2.91
N GLN A 82 -39.37 -24.52 -2.60
CA GLN A 82 -40.75 -24.51 -2.09
C GLN A 82 -41.58 -23.39 -2.73
N GLN A 83 -42.36 -23.85 -3.72
CA GLN A 83 -43.67 -23.39 -4.19
C GLN A 83 -43.76 -22.12 -5.07
N PRO A 84 -44.46 -22.19 -6.22
CA PRO A 84 -44.66 -21.05 -7.11
C PRO A 84 -45.77 -20.13 -6.58
N PRO A 85 -45.60 -18.79 -6.62
CA PRO A 85 -46.74 -17.89 -6.67
C PRO A 85 -47.37 -17.99 -8.06
N ALA A 86 -48.59 -18.53 -8.10
CA ALA A 86 -49.44 -18.47 -9.26
C ALA A 86 -49.79 -17.02 -9.60
N ALA A 87 -49.80 -16.74 -10.90
CA ALA A 87 -50.44 -15.62 -11.57
C ALA A 87 -50.00 -14.20 -11.19
N GLN A 88 -49.35 -13.53 -12.15
CA GLN A 88 -49.93 -12.32 -12.73
C GLN A 88 -49.40 -12.09 -14.13
N SER A 89 -50.33 -12.11 -15.07
CA SER A 89 -50.19 -11.69 -16.46
C SER A 89 -49.65 -10.27 -16.56
N ALA A 90 -48.61 -10.06 -17.35
CA ALA A 90 -48.41 -8.81 -18.07
C ALA A 90 -47.53 -9.10 -19.29
N SER A 91 -48.20 -9.17 -20.44
CA SER A 91 -47.64 -8.92 -21.74
C SER A 91 -46.94 -7.56 -21.73
N ALA A 92 -45.62 -7.51 -21.84
CA ALA A 92 -44.90 -6.32 -22.27
C ALA A 92 -43.58 -6.74 -22.93
N ALA A 93 -43.43 -6.30 -24.18
CA ALA A 93 -42.24 -6.44 -25.00
C ALA A 93 -40.97 -5.98 -24.27
N PRO A 94 -39.78 -6.50 -24.63
CA PRO A 94 -38.52 -5.97 -24.14
C PRO A 94 -38.27 -4.60 -24.77
N GLU A 95 -38.91 -3.56 -24.23
CA GLU A 95 -38.50 -2.18 -24.47
C GLU A 95 -37.10 -2.03 -23.88
N GLN A 96 -36.12 -1.82 -24.75
CA GLN A 96 -34.76 -1.55 -24.31
C GLN A 96 -34.78 -0.31 -23.42
N PRO A 97 -34.23 -0.37 -22.19
CA PRO A 97 -34.28 0.76 -21.28
C PRO A 97 -33.55 1.93 -21.92
N SER A 98 -34.25 3.07 -21.99
CA SER A 98 -33.73 4.33 -22.51
C SER A 98 -32.42 4.71 -21.79
N PRO A 99 -31.51 5.42 -22.48
CA PRO A 99 -30.21 5.80 -21.91
C PRO A 99 -30.35 6.56 -20.57
N GLY A 100 -31.39 7.39 -20.42
CA GLY A 100 -31.71 8.06 -19.15
C GLY A 100 -31.97 7.10 -18.00
N THR A 101 -32.77 6.04 -18.23
CA THR A 101 -33.06 5.01 -17.23
C THR A 101 -31.79 4.24 -16.83
N ARG A 102 -30.87 4.01 -17.78
CA ARG A 102 -29.60 3.34 -17.50
C ARG A 102 -28.67 4.23 -16.64
N ILE A 103 -28.64 5.54 -16.90
CA ILE A 103 -27.85 6.50 -16.11
C ILE A 103 -28.40 6.64 -14.68
N GLU A 104 -29.72 6.67 -14.50
CA GLU A 104 -30.33 6.71 -13.17
C GLU A 104 -29.98 5.46 -12.34
N LYS A 105 -30.00 4.28 -12.97
CA LYS A 105 -29.55 3.03 -12.31
C LYS A 105 -28.08 3.13 -11.89
N LEU A 106 -27.19 3.63 -12.75
CA LEU A 106 -25.79 3.87 -12.39
C LEU A 106 -25.65 4.85 -11.22
N LYS A 107 -26.44 5.92 -11.20
CA LYS A 107 -26.41 6.91 -10.11
C LYS A 107 -26.87 6.30 -8.78
N SER A 108 -27.86 5.42 -8.81
CA SER A 108 -28.30 4.66 -7.63
C SER A 108 -27.20 3.74 -7.10
N LEU A 109 -26.45 3.08 -7.99
CA LEU A 109 -25.31 2.25 -7.60
C LEU A 109 -24.17 3.08 -6.98
N LEU A 110 -23.89 4.27 -7.52
CA LEU A 110 -22.90 5.19 -6.95
C LEU A 110 -23.30 5.66 -5.54
N ASN A 111 -24.55 6.06 -5.35
CA ASN A 111 -25.08 6.48 -4.03
C ASN A 111 -25.03 5.36 -2.97
N ARG A 112 -25.09 4.09 -3.42
CA ARG A 112 -24.96 2.92 -2.55
C ARG A 112 -23.51 2.49 -2.32
N GLY A 113 -22.54 3.20 -2.91
CA GLY A 113 -21.12 2.86 -2.83
C GLY A 113 -20.76 1.56 -3.55
N LEU A 114 -21.59 1.09 -4.49
CA LEU A 114 -21.38 -0.17 -5.22
C LEU A 114 -20.47 -0.03 -6.44
N ILE A 115 -20.32 1.19 -6.95
CA ILE A 115 -19.41 1.55 -8.03
C ILE A 115 -18.66 2.81 -7.63
N SER A 116 -17.43 2.98 -8.11
CA SER A 116 -16.68 4.21 -7.92
C SER A 116 -17.19 5.34 -8.83
N GLU A 117 -16.83 6.58 -8.52
CA GLU A 117 -17.16 7.74 -9.36
C GLU A 117 -16.54 7.61 -10.77
N GLU A 118 -15.36 6.99 -10.86
CA GLU A 118 -14.69 6.68 -12.12
C GLU A 118 -15.48 5.66 -12.96
N GLU A 119 -15.96 4.57 -12.34
CA GLU A 119 -16.80 3.58 -13.02
C GLU A 119 -18.15 4.16 -13.47
N PHE A 120 -18.74 5.04 -12.67
CA PHE A 120 -19.96 5.75 -13.02
C PHE A 120 -19.74 6.61 -14.27
N ASN A 121 -18.66 7.38 -14.32
CA ASN A 121 -18.34 8.25 -15.44
C ASN A 121 -18.03 7.46 -16.71
N SER A 122 -17.22 6.40 -16.64
CA SER A 122 -16.95 5.54 -17.80
C SER A 122 -18.23 4.95 -18.39
N LYS A 123 -19.11 4.38 -17.55
CA LYS A 123 -20.36 3.77 -18.01
C LYS A 123 -21.37 4.80 -18.52
N LYS A 124 -21.43 5.99 -17.90
CA LYS A 124 -22.26 7.11 -18.37
C LYS A 124 -21.84 7.55 -19.78
N VAL A 125 -20.55 7.65 -20.05
CA VAL A 125 -20.03 8.00 -21.39
C VAL A 125 -20.38 6.91 -22.40
N SER A 126 -20.22 5.63 -22.07
CA SER A 126 -20.61 4.54 -22.97
C SER A 126 -22.10 4.55 -23.32
N ILE A 127 -22.98 4.83 -22.36
CA ILE A 127 -24.43 4.90 -22.58
C ILE A 127 -24.81 6.10 -23.45
N LEU A 128 -24.13 7.24 -23.26
CA LEU A 128 -24.35 8.42 -24.10
C LEU A 128 -23.78 8.25 -25.52
N ALA A 129 -22.74 7.43 -25.69
CA ALA A 129 -22.16 7.11 -27.00
C ALA A 129 -22.95 6.05 -27.79
N GLU A 130 -23.78 5.25 -27.12
CA GLU A 130 -24.73 4.31 -27.74
C GLU A 130 -26.00 4.99 -28.30
N CYS A 131 -26.12 6.30 -28.14
CA CYS A 131 -27.29 7.09 -28.51
C CYS A 131 -26.98 8.03 -29.68
#